data_AF-A0A935YUS2-F1
#
_entry.id   AF-A0A935YUS2-F1
#
_cell.length_a   1.000
_cell.length_b   1.000
_cell.length_c   1.000
_cell.angle_alpha   90.00
_cell.angle_beta   90.00
_cell.angle_gamma   90.00
#
_symmetry.space_group_name_H-M   'P 1'
#
loop_
_entity.id
_entity.type
_entity.pdbx_description
1 polymer ?
#
loop_
_entity_poly.entity_id
_entity_poly.type
_entity_poly.pdbx_seq_one_letter_code
_entity_poly.pdbx_strand_id
1 'polypeptide(L)'
;MKPLWRLLRAERLGSTKLFVDETITSVLDPGRGRTTTGYFWAIARDDRPWAGIDAPAVVFAYAPGRGNARAAALLEDFRGILQTDAYVAYNKSLNRAPATGRRPARC
;
A
#
# COMPACT_ATOMS: atom_id res chain seq x y z
N MET A 1 -20.89 -3.68 -12.92
CA MET A 1 -20.31 -2.39 -12.51
C MET A 1 -19.22 -2.64 -11.47
N LYS A 2 -17.95 -2.28 -11.72
CA LYS A 2 -16.88 -2.41 -10.72
C LYS A 2 -16.89 -1.15 -9.83
N PRO A 3 -16.68 -1.25 -8.50
CA PRO A 3 -16.63 -0.07 -7.65
C PRO A 3 -15.42 0.80 -8.04
N LEU A 4 -15.58 2.13 -7.99
CA LEU A 4 -14.55 3.13 -8.34
C LEU A 4 -13.22 2.85 -7.63
N TRP A 5 -13.29 2.49 -6.35
CA TRP A 5 -12.18 2.01 -5.54
C TRP A 5 -11.30 0.97 -6.27
N ARG A 6 -11.93 -0.04 -6.89
CA ARG A 6 -11.23 -1.15 -7.54
C ARG A 6 -10.52 -0.70 -8.82
N LEU A 7 -11.09 0.27 -9.52
CA LEU A 7 -10.48 0.87 -10.71
C LEU A 7 -9.29 1.75 -10.34
N LEU A 8 -9.44 2.60 -9.32
CA LEU A 8 -8.37 3.44 -8.79
C LEU A 8 -7.21 2.59 -8.27
N ARG A 9 -7.51 1.53 -7.52
CA ARG A 9 -6.47 0.59 -7.06
C ARG A 9 -5.73 -0.06 -8.23
N ALA A 10 -6.45 -0.56 -9.24
CA ALA A 10 -5.82 -1.21 -10.38
C ALA A 10 -4.90 -0.26 -11.16
N GLU A 11 -5.33 0.99 -11.38
CA GLU A 11 -4.50 2.00 -12.04
C GLU A 11 -3.27 2.35 -11.19
N ARG A 12 -3.39 2.45 -9.86
CA ARG A 12 -2.23 2.68 -8.99
C ARG A 12 -1.19 1.58 -9.09
N LEU A 13 -1.62 0.31 -9.11
CA LEU A 13 -0.69 -0.82 -9.16
C LEU A 13 0.11 -0.90 -10.47
N GLY A 14 -0.28 -0.18 -11.51
CA GLY A 14 0.51 -0.02 -12.74
C GLY A 14 1.60 1.05 -12.67
N SER A 15 1.71 1.78 -11.56
CA SER A 15 2.71 2.85 -11.41
C SER A 15 4.12 2.27 -11.24
N THR A 16 5.15 3.04 -11.60
CA THR A 16 6.55 2.61 -11.44
C THR A 16 7.03 2.69 -10.00
N LYS A 17 6.43 3.60 -9.21
CA LYS A 17 6.74 3.83 -7.80
C LYS A 17 5.47 4.07 -6.99
N LEU A 18 5.42 3.51 -5.79
CA LEU A 18 4.35 3.72 -4.83
C LEU A 18 4.94 3.95 -3.44
N PHE A 19 4.26 4.80 -2.68
CA PHE A 19 4.48 5.03 -1.26
C PHE A 19 3.37 4.33 -0.48
N VAL A 20 3.74 3.52 0.50
CA VAL A 20 2.76 2.82 1.34
C VAL A 20 3.04 3.06 2.80
N ASP A 21 2.00 3.49 3.52
CA ASP A 21 2.01 3.74 4.95
C ASP A 21 0.91 2.94 5.65
N GLU A 22 1.24 2.33 6.80
CA GLU A 22 0.30 1.65 7.70
C GLU A 22 0.04 2.55 8.91
N THR A 23 -1.16 3.12 9.00
CA THR A 23 -1.59 3.91 10.15
C THR A 23 -2.54 3.10 11.04
N ILE A 24 -2.28 3.06 12.35
CA ILE A 24 -3.18 2.45 13.33
C ILE A 24 -4.31 3.45 13.65
N THR A 25 -5.56 2.97 13.68
CA THR A 25 -6.73 3.81 13.98
C THR A 25 -7.69 3.13 14.96
N SER A 26 -8.37 3.92 15.77
CA SER A 26 -9.42 3.44 16.68
C SER A 26 -10.75 3.38 15.93
N VAL A 27 -11.29 2.19 15.73
CA VAL A 27 -12.55 1.96 15.03
C VAL A 27 -13.66 1.67 16.03
N LEU A 28 -14.82 2.28 15.85
CA LEU A 28 -15.99 1.98 16.67
C LEU A 28 -16.41 0.51 16.47
N ASP A 29 -16.58 -0.21 17.57
CA ASP A 29 -17.20 -1.54 17.61
C ASP A 29 -18.54 -1.42 18.35
N PRO A 30 -19.65 -1.13 17.62
CA PRO A 30 -20.95 -0.88 18.23
C PRO A 30 -21.49 -2.09 19.02
N GLY A 31 -21.03 -3.31 18.67
CA GLY A 31 -21.44 -4.54 19.36
C GLY A 31 -20.80 -4.71 20.75
N ARG A 32 -19.66 -4.04 21.01
CA ARG A 32 -18.95 -4.09 22.29
C ARG A 32 -18.98 -2.79 23.09
N GLY A 33 -19.54 -1.71 22.54
CA GLY A 33 -19.54 -0.39 23.18
C GLY A 33 -18.15 0.17 23.43
N ARG A 34 -17.14 -0.30 22.69
CA ARG A 34 -15.73 0.08 22.82
C ARG A 34 -15.14 0.36 21.45
N THR A 35 -13.96 0.96 21.42
CA THR A 35 -13.15 1.04 20.20
C THR A 35 -12.28 -0.20 20.08
N THR A 36 -12.13 -0.69 18.85
CA THR A 36 -11.19 -1.75 18.48
C THR A 36 -10.05 -1.17 17.64
N THR A 37 -8.89 -1.81 17.69
CA THR A 37 -7.74 -1.40 16.88
C THR A 37 -7.96 -1.82 15.43
N GLY A 38 -7.99 -0.84 14.53
CA GLY A 38 -8.01 -1.01 13.10
C GLY A 38 -6.72 -0.53 12.45
N TYR A 39 -6.53 -0.94 11.19
CA TYR A 39 -5.36 -0.59 10.40
C TYR A 39 -5.82 0.05 9.10
N PHE A 40 -5.19 1.16 8.75
CA PHE A 40 -5.47 1.94 7.57
C PHE A 40 -4.22 2.04 6.71
N TRP A 41 -4.41 1.82 5.41
CA TRP A 41 -3.34 1.66 4.45
C TRP A 41 -3.45 2.77 3.43
N ALA A 42 -2.48 3.67 3.42
CA ALA A 42 -2.39 4.72 2.41
C ALA A 42 -1.45 4.26 1.29
N ILE A 43 -2.00 4.04 0.09
CA ILE A 43 -1.21 3.74 -1.11
C ILE A 43 -1.19 5.01 -1.97
N ALA A 44 -0.08 5.72 -1.95
CA ALA A 44 0.09 7.00 -2.60
C ALA A 44 1.05 6.92 -3.79
N ARG A 45 0.74 7.71 -4.82
CA ARG A 45 1.67 8.08 -5.89
C ARG A 45 1.73 9.60 -5.93
N ASP A 46 2.90 10.16 -5.68
CA ASP A 46 3.20 11.57 -5.94
C ASP A 46 4.68 11.72 -6.26
N ASP A 47 5.00 11.67 -7.57
CA ASP A 47 6.36 11.87 -8.07
C ASP A 47 6.57 13.29 -8.62
N ARG A 48 5.64 14.23 -8.42
CA ARG A 48 5.79 15.63 -8.87
C ARG A 48 7.07 16.29 -8.34
N PRO A 49 7.52 16.05 -7.09
CA PRO A 49 8.81 16.60 -6.62
C PRO A 49 10.02 16.10 -7.40
N TRP A 50 9.89 15.02 -8.18
CA TRP A 50 10.91 14.44 -9.05
C TRP A 50 10.54 14.54 -10.54
N ALA A 51 9.75 15.55 -10.93
CA ALA A 51 9.30 15.78 -12.30
C ALA A 51 8.48 14.63 -12.92
N GLY A 52 7.80 13.84 -12.09
CA GLY A 52 6.81 12.86 -12.55
C GLY A 52 5.61 13.53 -13.24
N ILE A 53 5.18 12.96 -14.36
CA ILE A 53 4.05 13.45 -15.16
C ILE A 53 2.70 12.86 -14.71
N ASP A 54 2.73 11.81 -13.90
CA ASP A 54 1.53 11.13 -13.44
C ASP A 54 0.78 11.96 -12.40
N ALA A 55 -0.55 11.97 -12.50
CA ALA A 55 -1.40 12.69 -11.55
C ALA A 55 -1.20 12.13 -10.12
N PRO A 56 -1.10 13.01 -9.11
CA PRO A 56 -0.95 12.60 -7.71
C PRO A 56 -2.26 12.00 -7.22
N ALA A 57 -2.19 10.89 -6.50
CA ALA A 57 -3.38 10.32 -5.90
C ALA A 57 -3.09 9.29 -4.81
N VAL A 58 -4.06 9.13 -3.91
CA VAL A 58 -4.00 8.21 -2.77
C VAL A 58 -5.21 7.27 -2.76
N VAL A 59 -4.96 6.03 -2.39
CA VAL A 59 -5.93 4.94 -2.33
C VAL A 59 -5.84 4.36 -0.93
N PHE A 60 -6.94 4.49 -0.17
CA PHE A 60 -7.02 4.07 1.23
C PHE A 60 -7.74 2.73 1.43
N ALA A 61 -7.07 1.76 2.06
CA ALA A 61 -7.69 0.48 2.41
C ALA A 61 -7.77 0.30 3.93
N TYR A 62 -8.90 -0.20 4.42
CA TYR A 62 -9.10 -0.56 5.81
C TYR A 62 -8.97 -2.07 6.03
N ALA A 63 -8.35 -2.46 7.15
CA ALA A 63 -8.33 -3.83 7.63
C ALA A 63 -8.49 -3.89 9.18
N PRO A 64 -9.27 -4.84 9.71
CA PRO A 64 -9.49 -4.98 11.16
C PRO A 64 -8.33 -5.65 11.91
N GLY A 65 -7.24 -6.01 11.22
CA GLY A 65 -6.11 -6.70 11.83
C GLY A 65 -4.79 -6.39 11.13
N ARG A 66 -3.71 -6.44 11.91
CA ARG A 66 -2.34 -6.24 11.42
C ARG A 66 -1.90 -7.44 10.62
N GLY A 67 -1.19 -7.24 9.51
CA GLY A 67 -0.41 -8.33 8.96
C GLY A 67 -0.07 -8.24 7.48
N ASN A 68 1.06 -8.87 7.18
CA ASN A 68 1.61 -9.09 5.86
C ASN A 68 0.64 -9.65 4.84
N ALA A 69 -0.32 -10.45 5.27
CA ALA A 69 -1.31 -11.02 4.36
C ALA A 69 -2.17 -9.94 3.70
N ARG A 70 -2.56 -8.88 4.46
CA ARG A 70 -3.33 -7.76 3.90
C ARG A 70 -2.45 -6.87 3.05
N ALA A 71 -1.21 -6.68 3.47
CA ALA A 71 -0.18 -6.01 2.68
C ALA A 71 0.03 -6.62 1.31
N ALA A 72 0.30 -7.92 1.31
CA ALA A 72 0.59 -8.71 0.13
C ALA A 72 -0.63 -8.72 -0.79
N ALA A 73 -1.85 -8.90 -0.25
CA ALA A 73 -3.07 -8.85 -1.04
C ALA A 73 -3.30 -7.46 -1.67
N LEU A 74 -2.99 -6.38 -0.95
CA LEU A 74 -3.16 -5.02 -1.48
C LEU A 74 -2.16 -4.70 -2.61
N LEU A 75 -0.95 -5.27 -2.55
CA LEU A 75 0.15 -5.00 -3.48
C LEU A 75 0.47 -6.16 -4.44
N GLU A 76 -0.37 -7.20 -4.50
CA GLU A 76 -0.09 -8.46 -5.21
C GLU A 76 0.36 -8.26 -6.66
N ASP A 77 -0.30 -7.34 -7.36
CA ASP A 77 -0.06 -7.03 -8.77
C ASP A 77 0.96 -5.91 -8.98
N PHE A 78 1.43 -5.24 -7.92
CA PHE A 78 2.41 -4.16 -8.05
C PHE A 78 3.77 -4.71 -8.46
N ARG A 79 4.38 -4.06 -9.44
CA ARG A 79 5.74 -4.35 -9.91
C ARG A 79 6.47 -3.03 -10.08
N GLY A 80 7.28 -2.66 -9.09
CA GLY A 80 7.97 -1.39 -9.09
C GLY A 80 8.72 -1.12 -7.80
N ILE A 81 9.08 0.15 -7.59
CA ILE A 81 9.74 0.62 -6.38
C ILE A 81 8.67 0.88 -5.33
N LEU A 82 8.73 0.14 -4.23
CA LEU A 82 7.89 0.40 -3.07
C LEU A 82 8.68 1.13 -2.00
N GLN A 83 8.22 2.33 -1.63
CA GLN A 83 8.73 3.05 -0.48
C GLN A 83 7.78 2.85 0.69
N THR A 84 8.30 2.32 1.81
CA THR A 84 7.54 2.10 3.04
C THR A 84 8.32 2.65 4.22
N ASP A 85 7.67 2.78 5.37
CA ASP A 85 8.23 3.14 6.68
C ASP A 85 9.22 2.09 7.27
N ALA A 86 9.78 1.21 6.43
CA ALA A 86 10.61 0.08 6.82
C ALA A 86 9.93 -0.95 7.75
N TYR A 87 8.59 -0.99 7.83
CA TYR A 87 7.90 -2.06 8.55
C TYR A 87 8.34 -3.44 8.02
N VAL A 88 8.99 -4.22 8.90
CA VAL A 88 9.70 -5.50 8.62
C VAL A 88 8.86 -6.47 7.77
N ALA A 89 7.57 -6.33 7.94
CA ALA A 89 6.49 -7.09 7.39
C ALA A 89 6.47 -7.09 5.84
N TYR A 90 6.79 -5.95 5.20
CA TYR A 90 6.90 -5.84 3.75
C TYR A 90 8.02 -6.68 3.12
N ASN A 91 9.06 -7.03 3.89
CA ASN A 91 10.23 -7.77 3.38
C ASN A 91 9.92 -9.21 2.98
N LYS A 92 8.89 -9.85 3.56
CA LYS A 92 8.54 -11.23 3.20
C LYS A 92 7.70 -11.31 1.91
N SER A 93 6.93 -10.27 1.58
CA SER A 93 6.08 -10.24 0.38
C SER A 93 6.72 -9.59 -0.84
N LEU A 94 7.68 -8.67 -0.65
CA LEU A 94 8.28 -7.88 -1.73
C LEU A 94 9.63 -8.39 -2.23
N ASN A 95 10.23 -9.38 -1.57
CA ASN A 95 11.50 -10.00 -2.00
C ASN A 95 11.34 -10.97 -3.18
N ARG A 96 10.43 -10.68 -4.11
CA ARG A 96 10.42 -11.36 -5.40
C ARG A 96 11.45 -10.67 -6.27
N ALA A 97 12.63 -11.27 -6.38
CA ALA A 97 13.75 -10.72 -7.14
C ALA A 97 13.29 -10.27 -8.54
N PRO A 98 13.68 -9.08 -9.01
CA PRO A 98 13.45 -8.70 -10.39
C PRO A 98 14.17 -9.71 -11.29
N ALA A 99 13.53 -10.12 -12.39
CA ALA A 99 14.13 -10.96 -13.42
C ALA A 99 15.32 -10.29 -14.15
N THR A 100 15.67 -9.06 -13.77
CA THR A 100 16.80 -8.29 -14.25
C THR A 100 17.53 -7.73 -13.04
N GLY A 101 18.81 -8.07 -12.90
CA GLY A 101 19.63 -7.91 -11.70
C GLY A 101 19.94 -6.47 -11.31
N ARG A 102 18.92 -5.71 -10.88
CA ARG A 102 19.10 -4.40 -10.24
C ARG A 102 18.52 -4.46 -8.84
N ARG A 103 19.41 -4.35 -7.85
CA ARG A 103 19.05 -4.32 -6.42
C ARG A 103 18.01 -3.20 -6.17
N PRO A 104 16.91 -3.47 -5.44
CA PRO A 104 16.04 -2.40 -4.96
C PRO A 104 16.82 -1.52 -4.00
N ALA A 105 16.81 -0.20 -4.24
CA ALA A 105 17.38 0.76 -3.33
C ALA A 105 16.55 0.76 -2.04
N ARG A 106 17.22 0.53 -0.90
CA ARG A 106 16.70 0.79 0.44
C ARG A 106 17.16 2.18 0.86
N CYS A 107 16.24 2.99 1.37
CA CYS A 107 16.57 4.06 2.29
C CYS A 107 16.66 3.48 3.71
#